data_AF-A0A7C6BRA7-F1
#
_entry.id   AF-A0A7C6BRA7-F1
#
_cell.length_a   1.000
_cell.length_b   1.000
_cell.length_c   1.000
_cell.angle_alpha   90.00
_cell.angle_beta   90.00
_cell.angle_gamma   90.00
#
_symmetry.space_group_name_H-M   'P 1'
#
loop_
_entity.id
_entity.type
_entity.pdbx_description
1 polymer ?
#
loop_
_entity_poly.entity_id
_entity_poly.type
_entity_poly.pdbx_seq_one_letter_code
_entity_poly.pdbx_strand_id
1 'polypeptide(L)'
;SCTLKCPAQTDIPGYFALIRDGRWDEAAERIMQVNPIPVVTSRVCAHFCQEGCRRCQVDEGVLISGVERALGDYILDNPERFYKAPETETGRHVAIVGSGPSGLAAAFYLRKAGNKVTVFDVKDEAGGMLMYAIPAYRLPKDTVRRIIKAFEGMGIVFKTNTRIGEDVMPEELERSFDSVLYATGTWKRPVVGISGEELTVFGLDFLVDVKKWMDGKIGSEVFVMGGGNVAMDVAVTAKRLGAKKVTLACLEPRDRMPASAEEVARAEEEGVVIMPGWGLSRVVEENGIVKGMELKRCISPWDSTGAFNPQYDENEKIVIQAENILMAVGQRVDLSFLDEKYQIQLNRRGLIDVEESGMTSRPGVFGAGDATTGPGTVIGAIATGHKAANGINAYLSTTPAEPKENPNKKLSFDHDALQMKQRALTIRELDPEKRSIDLEDTTSPTREEARLEAMRCLNCGCYAVSPSDVAPALCALEAEIVTNKRVIEAEFFFDARVPGSTVLNKDEIITEIRIPKQPEDSKTAFIKFSFRKAIDFPVVNCAVRTGKKPRIFLGAVAPVPYRAYDAEEVIAGKEITETLAEQAGANAVLGAQPYDANKYKVQLAKVMVKRALLSTVK
;
A
#
# COMPACT_ATOMS: atom_id res chain seq x y z
N SER A 1 10.80 -6.12 -2.20
CA SER A 1 10.48 -6.46 -0.79
C SER A 1 9.54 -5.42 -0.23
N CYS A 2 9.99 -4.17 -0.03
CA CYS A 2 9.19 -3.07 0.54
C CYS A 2 7.83 -2.84 -0.16
N THR A 3 7.80 -2.71 -1.49
CA THR A 3 6.56 -2.58 -2.29
C THR A 3 5.60 -3.75 -2.05
N LEU A 4 6.10 -4.99 -2.09
CA LEU A 4 5.26 -6.19 -1.94
C LEU A 4 4.65 -6.31 -0.53
N LYS A 5 5.35 -5.78 0.49
CA LYS A 5 4.83 -5.74 1.86
C LYS A 5 3.87 -4.58 2.11
N CYS A 6 3.84 -3.57 1.25
CA CYS A 6 2.86 -2.50 1.33
C CYS A 6 1.51 -3.02 0.80
N PRO A 7 0.41 -2.98 1.58
CA PRO A 7 -0.91 -3.41 1.10
C PRO A 7 -1.40 -2.65 -0.14
N ALA A 8 -1.02 -1.38 -0.28
CA ALA A 8 -1.32 -0.56 -1.47
C ALA A 8 -0.34 -0.78 -2.63
N GLN A 9 0.70 -1.60 -2.44
CA GLN A 9 1.75 -1.87 -3.42
C GLN A 9 2.49 -0.60 -3.89
N THR A 10 2.72 0.36 -3.00
CA THR A 10 3.44 1.59 -3.31
C THR A 10 4.82 1.31 -3.89
N ASP A 11 5.12 1.94 -5.03
CA ASP A 11 6.43 1.89 -5.69
C ASP A 11 7.47 2.74 -4.92
N ILE A 12 7.87 2.23 -3.76
CA ILE A 12 8.81 2.87 -2.85
C ILE A 12 10.17 3.14 -3.52
N PRO A 13 10.81 2.16 -4.19
CA PRO A 13 12.06 2.44 -4.90
C PRO A 13 11.89 3.51 -5.98
N GLY A 14 10.77 3.48 -6.72
CA GLY A 14 10.38 4.46 -7.73
C GLY A 14 10.41 5.89 -7.24
N TYR A 15 9.55 6.21 -6.27
CA TYR A 15 9.47 7.59 -5.77
C TYR A 15 10.73 7.99 -4.99
N PHE A 16 11.43 7.04 -4.35
CA PHE A 16 12.73 7.30 -3.72
C PHE A 16 13.77 7.75 -4.75
N ALA A 17 13.86 7.08 -5.90
CA ALA A 17 14.78 7.48 -6.95
C ALA A 17 14.49 8.90 -7.47
N LEU A 18 13.20 9.25 -7.59
CA LEU A 18 12.78 10.61 -7.96
C LEU A 18 13.17 11.65 -6.89
N ILE A 19 13.02 11.32 -5.60
CA ILE A 19 13.47 12.19 -4.50
C ILE A 19 14.99 12.40 -4.54
N ARG A 20 15.79 11.35 -4.78
CA ARG A 20 17.26 11.46 -4.91
C ARG A 20 17.67 12.47 -5.98
N ASP A 21 16.97 12.42 -7.12
CA ASP A 21 17.14 13.31 -8.27
C ASP A 21 16.59 14.73 -8.03
N GLY A 22 15.98 15.00 -6.86
CA GLY A 22 15.34 16.29 -6.56
C GLY A 22 13.99 16.51 -7.26
N ARG A 23 13.40 15.45 -7.83
CA ARG A 23 12.15 15.47 -8.63
C ARG A 23 10.93 15.20 -7.75
N TRP A 24 10.68 16.09 -6.79
CA TRP A 24 9.65 15.94 -5.77
C TRP A 24 8.23 15.83 -6.33
N ASP A 25 7.92 16.55 -7.40
CA ASP A 25 6.58 16.54 -8.00
C ASP A 25 6.25 15.20 -8.65
N GLU A 26 7.22 14.63 -9.34
CA GLU A 26 7.06 13.31 -9.95
C GLU A 26 7.05 12.21 -8.88
N ALA A 27 7.81 12.38 -7.79
CA ALA A 27 7.73 11.49 -6.64
C ALA A 27 6.33 11.53 -6.00
N ALA A 28 5.74 12.72 -5.87
CA ALA A 28 4.39 12.92 -5.38
C ALA A 28 3.36 12.28 -6.30
N GLU A 29 3.44 12.50 -7.60
CA GLU A 29 2.58 11.85 -8.59
C GLU A 29 2.70 10.33 -8.51
N ARG A 30 3.91 9.78 -8.35
CA ARG A 30 4.19 8.35 -8.25
C ARG A 30 3.56 7.72 -7.00
N ILE A 31 3.72 8.30 -5.81
CA ILE A 31 3.09 7.75 -4.59
C ILE A 31 1.56 7.86 -4.64
N MET A 32 1.04 8.96 -5.20
CA MET A 32 -0.40 9.21 -5.35
C MET A 32 -1.08 8.37 -6.44
N GLN A 33 -0.34 7.52 -7.17
CA GLN A 33 -0.94 6.49 -8.02
C GLN A 33 -1.69 5.44 -7.20
N VAL A 34 -1.26 5.17 -5.96
CA VAL A 34 -1.88 4.15 -5.09
C VAL A 34 -2.22 4.64 -3.69
N ASN A 35 -1.68 5.77 -3.24
CA ASN A 35 -1.97 6.36 -1.94
C ASN A 35 -2.25 7.87 -2.05
N PRO A 36 -3.51 8.32 -1.96
CA PRO A 36 -3.86 9.74 -2.14
C PRO A 36 -3.66 10.59 -0.88
N ILE A 37 -3.35 9.99 0.27
CA ILE A 37 -3.21 10.67 1.56
C ILE A 37 -1.91 10.27 2.27
N PRO A 38 -0.72 10.38 1.62
CA PRO A 38 0.56 9.95 2.19
C PRO A 38 0.94 10.68 3.48
N VAL A 39 0.43 11.90 3.66
CA VAL A 39 0.56 12.69 4.90
C VAL A 39 -0.07 11.99 6.13
N VAL A 40 -1.10 11.16 5.92
CA VAL A 40 -1.75 10.37 6.97
C VAL A 40 -0.96 9.09 7.20
N THR A 41 -0.71 8.31 6.14
CA THR A 41 -0.06 7.00 6.26
C THR A 41 1.36 7.10 6.78
N SER A 42 2.10 8.16 6.46
CA SER A 42 3.41 8.42 7.06
C SER A 42 3.38 8.53 8.59
N ARG A 43 2.27 9.01 9.18
CA ARG A 43 2.10 9.20 10.62
C ARG A 43 1.52 7.99 11.36
N VAL A 44 0.62 7.23 10.72
CA VAL A 44 -0.19 6.21 11.42
C VAL A 44 -0.04 4.79 10.87
N CYS A 45 0.65 4.61 9.74
CA CYS A 45 0.89 3.28 9.20
C CYS A 45 1.88 2.51 10.09
N ALA A 46 1.72 1.19 10.18
CA ALA A 46 2.69 0.31 10.82
C ALA A 46 3.99 0.13 9.98
N HIS A 47 4.02 0.68 8.77
CA HIS A 47 5.19 0.68 7.88
C HIS A 47 5.80 -0.72 7.66
N PHE A 48 4.95 -1.72 7.42
CA PHE A 48 5.36 -3.10 7.07
C PHE A 48 6.41 -3.17 5.94
N CYS A 49 6.42 -2.15 5.07
CA CYS A 49 7.38 -2.01 3.99
C CYS A 49 8.83 -1.81 4.46
N GLN A 50 9.05 -1.35 5.69
CA GLN A 50 10.38 -1.22 6.31
C GLN A 50 10.89 -2.56 6.85
N GLU A 51 9.98 -3.44 7.26
CA GLU A 51 10.35 -4.75 7.78
C GLU A 51 11.02 -5.59 6.69
N GLY A 52 12.25 -6.05 6.93
CA GLY A 52 12.99 -6.82 5.91
C GLY A 52 13.36 -5.98 4.68
N CYS A 53 13.60 -4.68 4.88
CA CYS A 53 14.36 -3.86 3.93
C CYS A 53 15.70 -4.55 3.63
N ARG A 54 16.09 -4.66 2.34
CA ARG A 54 17.35 -5.34 1.99
C ARG A 54 18.58 -4.61 2.52
N ARG A 55 18.47 -3.30 2.78
CA ARG A 55 19.56 -2.52 3.38
C ARG A 55 19.98 -3.06 4.75
N CYS A 56 19.07 -3.72 5.47
CA CYS A 56 19.36 -4.37 6.75
C CYS A 56 20.42 -5.50 6.66
N GLN A 57 20.75 -5.97 5.46
CA GLN A 57 21.86 -6.92 5.24
C GLN A 57 23.24 -6.25 5.17
N VAL A 58 23.26 -4.91 5.13
CA VAL A 58 24.46 -4.08 5.06
C VAL A 58 24.62 -3.28 6.36
N ASP A 59 23.58 -2.54 6.75
CA ASP A 59 23.56 -1.72 7.97
C ASP A 59 22.10 -1.52 8.49
N GLU A 60 21.71 -0.30 8.86
CA GLU A 60 20.36 0.07 9.29
C GLU A 60 19.38 0.14 8.10
N GLY A 61 18.14 -0.31 8.29
CA GLY A 61 17.08 -0.16 7.29
C GLY A 61 16.86 1.29 6.87
N VAL A 62 16.27 1.48 5.69
CA VAL A 62 15.88 2.81 5.22
C VAL A 62 14.60 3.23 5.94
N LEU A 63 14.55 4.45 6.47
CA LEU A 63 13.37 5.01 7.12
C LEU A 63 12.35 5.50 6.07
N ILE A 64 11.57 4.56 5.53
CA ILE A 64 10.53 4.82 4.54
C ILE A 64 9.47 5.79 5.08
N SER A 65 9.09 5.65 6.35
CA SER A 65 8.11 6.51 7.01
C SER A 65 8.54 7.97 7.04
N GLY A 66 9.82 8.24 7.31
CA GLY A 66 10.38 9.60 7.36
C GLY A 66 10.41 10.27 5.99
N VAL A 67 10.79 9.52 4.94
CA VAL A 67 10.76 10.04 3.56
C VAL A 67 9.32 10.24 3.08
N GLU A 68 8.42 9.31 3.38
CA GLU A 68 6.98 9.43 3.08
C GLU A 68 6.37 10.62 3.82
N ARG A 69 6.78 10.90 5.06
CA ARG A 69 6.32 12.05 5.85
C ARG A 69 6.69 13.37 5.19
N ALA A 70 7.96 13.53 4.82
CA ALA A 70 8.41 14.74 4.12
C ALA A 70 7.71 14.92 2.76
N LEU A 71 7.50 13.84 2.01
CA LEU A 71 6.76 13.88 0.73
C LEU A 71 5.27 14.18 0.94
N GLY A 72 4.66 13.59 1.96
CA GLY A 72 3.25 13.79 2.29
C GLY A 72 2.95 15.22 2.74
N ASP A 73 3.81 15.80 3.58
CA ASP A 73 3.71 17.21 3.96
C ASP A 73 3.89 18.12 2.74
N TYR A 74 4.88 17.84 1.87
CA TYR A 74 5.07 18.57 0.61
C TYR A 74 3.82 18.54 -0.29
N ILE A 75 3.15 17.39 -0.39
CA ILE A 75 1.91 17.26 -1.15
C ILE A 75 0.79 18.11 -0.54
N LEU A 76 0.60 18.03 0.78
CA LEU A 76 -0.47 18.74 1.49
C LEU A 76 -0.26 20.26 1.52
N ASP A 77 0.98 20.72 1.43
CA ASP A 77 1.35 22.14 1.34
C ASP A 77 1.17 22.71 -0.07
N ASN A 78 0.97 21.87 -1.09
CA ASN A 78 0.75 22.28 -2.49
C ASN A 78 -0.55 21.66 -3.06
N PRO A 79 -1.71 21.85 -2.41
CA PRO A 79 -2.92 21.11 -2.74
C PRO A 79 -3.46 21.43 -4.14
N GLU A 80 -3.36 22.67 -4.61
CA GLU A 80 -3.73 23.08 -5.96
C GLU A 80 -2.91 22.40 -7.06
N ARG A 81 -1.74 21.85 -6.70
CA ARG A 81 -0.89 21.12 -7.62
C ARG A 81 -1.27 19.65 -7.74
N PHE A 82 -1.56 19.01 -6.61
CA PHE A 82 -1.69 17.54 -6.53
C PHE A 82 -3.14 17.06 -6.38
N TYR A 83 -4.04 17.89 -5.86
CA TYR A 83 -5.48 17.64 -5.72
C TYR A 83 -6.26 18.51 -6.70
N LYS A 84 -5.92 18.40 -7.99
CA LYS A 84 -6.60 19.13 -9.07
C LYS A 84 -7.93 18.49 -9.42
N ALA A 85 -8.93 19.32 -9.71
CA ALA A 85 -10.13 18.87 -10.38
C ALA A 85 -9.78 18.25 -11.75
N PRO A 86 -10.51 17.22 -12.20
CA PRO A 86 -10.34 16.64 -13.53
C PRO A 86 -10.63 17.68 -14.62
N GLU A 87 -9.90 17.58 -15.73
CA GLU A 87 -10.08 18.47 -16.88
C GLU A 87 -11.39 18.20 -17.64
N THR A 88 -11.87 16.96 -17.59
CA THR A 88 -13.08 16.50 -18.28
C THR A 88 -14.01 15.76 -17.34
N GLU A 89 -15.30 16.08 -17.41
CA GLU A 89 -16.36 15.34 -16.71
C GLU A 89 -16.86 14.17 -17.56
N THR A 90 -17.07 13.01 -16.94
CA THR A 90 -17.60 11.81 -17.60
C THR A 90 -19.12 11.84 -17.75
N GLY A 91 -19.78 12.74 -17.01
CA GLY A 91 -21.24 12.78 -16.87
C GLY A 91 -21.82 11.76 -15.89
N ARG A 92 -20.99 10.89 -15.29
CA ARG A 92 -21.42 9.89 -14.30
C ARG A 92 -21.37 10.42 -12.88
N HIS A 93 -22.25 9.92 -12.02
CA HIS A 93 -22.38 10.31 -10.63
C HIS A 93 -22.32 9.09 -9.71
N VAL A 94 -21.40 9.09 -8.75
CA VAL A 94 -21.18 8.01 -7.80
C VAL A 94 -21.45 8.45 -6.37
N ALA A 95 -22.20 7.64 -5.62
CA ALA A 95 -22.38 7.79 -4.18
C ALA A 95 -21.37 6.92 -3.41
N ILE A 96 -20.80 7.46 -2.35
CA ILE A 96 -19.93 6.72 -1.42
C ILE A 96 -20.51 6.87 -0.02
N VAL A 97 -20.70 5.77 0.69
CA VAL A 97 -21.22 5.75 2.05
C VAL A 97 -20.07 5.45 3.02
N GLY A 98 -19.69 6.45 3.80
CA GLY A 98 -18.55 6.45 4.71
C GLY A 98 -17.38 7.29 4.19
N SER A 99 -16.95 8.27 4.99
CA SER A 99 -15.82 9.16 4.68
C SER A 99 -14.50 8.71 5.34
N GLY A 100 -14.38 7.42 5.68
CA GLY A 100 -13.13 6.83 6.18
C GLY A 100 -12.06 6.67 5.08
N PRO A 101 -10.88 6.11 5.41
CA PRO A 101 -9.76 6.00 4.47
C PRO A 101 -10.09 5.33 3.13
N SER A 102 -10.89 4.26 3.14
CA SER A 102 -11.33 3.58 1.91
C SER A 102 -12.26 4.45 1.07
N GLY A 103 -13.24 5.11 1.70
CA GLY A 103 -14.16 6.02 1.02
C GLY A 103 -13.46 7.25 0.44
N LEU A 104 -12.52 7.85 1.19
CA LEU A 104 -11.70 8.95 0.71
C LEU A 104 -10.81 8.53 -0.46
N ALA A 105 -10.13 7.39 -0.35
CA ALA A 105 -9.31 6.89 -1.45
C ALA A 105 -10.15 6.67 -2.71
N ALA A 106 -11.32 6.03 -2.58
CA ALA A 106 -12.21 5.83 -3.71
C ALA A 106 -12.70 7.16 -4.30
N ALA A 107 -13.10 8.11 -3.45
CA ALA A 107 -13.56 9.43 -3.89
C ALA A 107 -12.50 10.16 -4.72
N PHE A 108 -11.24 10.14 -4.27
CA PHE A 108 -10.13 10.74 -5.00
C PHE A 108 -9.96 10.14 -6.40
N TYR A 109 -9.89 8.81 -6.51
CA TYR A 109 -9.64 8.15 -7.80
C TYR A 109 -10.83 8.22 -8.75
N LEU A 110 -12.06 8.14 -8.24
CA LEU A 110 -13.27 8.33 -9.02
C LEU A 110 -13.37 9.77 -9.53
N ARG A 111 -13.03 10.75 -8.68
CA ARG A 111 -13.02 12.15 -9.08
C ARG A 111 -11.92 12.43 -10.11
N LYS A 112 -10.72 11.89 -9.92
CA LYS A 112 -9.60 12.00 -10.87
C LYS A 112 -9.95 11.42 -12.25
N ALA A 113 -10.82 10.41 -12.30
CA ALA A 113 -11.35 9.84 -13.54
C ALA A 113 -12.39 10.72 -14.25
N GLY A 114 -12.84 11.82 -13.62
CA GLY A 114 -13.84 12.73 -14.19
C GLY A 114 -15.27 12.46 -13.72
N ASN A 115 -15.50 11.54 -12.77
CA ASN A 115 -16.84 11.29 -12.24
C ASN A 115 -17.23 12.37 -11.22
N LYS A 116 -18.52 12.66 -11.10
CA LYS A 116 -19.07 13.41 -9.96
C LYS A 116 -19.15 12.47 -8.77
N VAL A 117 -18.74 12.94 -7.59
CA VAL A 117 -18.68 12.11 -6.38
C VAL A 117 -19.39 12.80 -5.23
N THR A 118 -20.28 12.07 -4.57
CA THR A 118 -20.92 12.49 -3.32
C THR A 118 -20.63 11.48 -2.22
N VAL A 119 -20.02 11.92 -1.13
CA VAL A 119 -19.68 11.10 0.04
C VAL A 119 -20.68 11.42 1.15
N PHE A 120 -21.38 10.39 1.63
CA PHE A 120 -22.30 10.48 2.76
C PHE A 120 -21.60 9.99 4.03
N ASP A 121 -21.74 10.73 5.13
CA ASP A 121 -21.25 10.30 6.44
C ASP A 121 -22.26 10.63 7.54
N VAL A 122 -22.36 9.72 8.51
CA VAL A 122 -23.26 9.87 9.67
C VAL A 122 -22.67 10.84 10.72
N LYS A 123 -21.36 11.01 10.73
CA LYS A 123 -20.67 11.94 11.62
C LYS A 123 -20.69 13.37 11.06
N ASP A 124 -20.36 14.33 11.91
CA ASP A 124 -20.44 15.77 11.63
C ASP A 124 -19.29 16.30 10.77
N GLU A 125 -18.11 15.70 10.86
CA GLU A 125 -16.91 15.98 10.08
C GLU A 125 -16.49 14.73 9.27
N ALA A 126 -16.01 14.95 8.05
CA ALA A 126 -15.50 13.87 7.22
C ALA A 126 -14.11 13.38 7.70
N GLY A 127 -13.80 12.11 7.45
CA GLY A 127 -12.51 11.48 7.76
C GLY A 127 -12.61 10.13 8.47
N GLY A 128 -13.82 9.74 8.92
CA GLY A 128 -14.06 8.48 9.64
C GLY A 128 -13.09 8.28 10.80
N MET A 129 -12.50 7.08 10.92
CA MET A 129 -11.58 6.77 12.03
C MET A 129 -10.35 7.70 12.10
N LEU A 130 -9.94 8.35 11.00
CA LEU A 130 -8.85 9.33 11.02
C LEU A 130 -9.23 10.56 11.86
N MET A 131 -10.48 11.01 11.72
CA MET A 131 -11.01 12.17 12.43
C MET A 131 -11.40 11.83 13.87
N TYR A 132 -11.98 10.66 14.10
CA TYR A 132 -12.62 10.36 15.39
C TYR A 132 -11.82 9.42 16.30
N ALA A 133 -11.11 8.42 15.76
CA ALA A 133 -10.53 7.37 16.59
C ALA A 133 -9.03 7.54 16.86
N ILE A 134 -8.26 7.91 15.83
CA ILE A 134 -6.81 8.07 15.98
C ILE A 134 -6.55 9.29 16.88
N PRO A 135 -5.76 9.21 17.95
CA PRO A 135 -5.52 10.36 18.82
C PRO A 135 -4.90 11.56 18.08
N ALA A 136 -5.29 12.78 18.46
CA ALA A 136 -4.81 14.02 17.82
C ALA A 136 -3.29 14.18 17.90
N TYR A 137 -2.69 13.66 18.97
CA TYR A 137 -1.27 13.65 19.22
C TYR A 137 -0.49 12.67 18.29
N ARG A 138 -1.18 11.76 17.59
CA ARG A 138 -0.58 10.93 16.53
C ARG A 138 -0.87 11.46 15.13
N LEU A 139 -2.10 11.92 14.94
CA LEU A 139 -2.58 12.48 13.67
C LEU A 139 -3.33 13.78 13.96
N PRO A 140 -2.70 14.94 13.74
CA PRO A 140 -3.36 16.22 13.96
C PRO A 140 -4.65 16.32 13.16
N LYS A 141 -5.74 16.71 13.81
CA LYS A 141 -7.06 16.79 13.18
C LYS A 141 -7.11 17.82 12.06
N ASP A 142 -6.34 18.88 12.18
CA ASP A 142 -6.18 19.88 11.12
C ASP A 142 -5.60 19.27 9.83
N THR A 143 -4.65 18.35 9.93
CA THR A 143 -4.10 17.61 8.78
C THR A 143 -5.22 16.89 8.01
N VAL A 144 -6.13 16.22 8.72
CA VAL A 144 -7.29 15.56 8.10
C VAL A 144 -8.22 16.58 7.45
N ARG A 145 -8.54 17.69 8.14
CA ARG A 145 -9.39 18.76 7.57
C ARG A 145 -8.80 19.38 6.31
N ARG A 146 -7.48 19.61 6.27
CA ARG A 146 -6.78 20.11 5.08
C ARG A 146 -6.92 19.17 3.89
N ILE A 147 -6.85 17.85 4.11
CA ILE A 147 -7.09 16.85 3.06
C ILE A 147 -8.53 16.91 2.57
N ILE A 148 -9.51 16.92 3.48
CA ILE A 148 -10.94 17.03 3.12
C ILE A 148 -11.18 18.28 2.28
N LYS A 149 -10.63 19.42 2.70
CA LYS A 149 -10.72 20.68 1.95
C LYS A 149 -10.07 20.59 0.57
N ALA A 150 -8.94 19.90 0.44
CA ALA A 150 -8.32 19.67 -0.86
C ALA A 150 -9.22 18.81 -1.78
N PHE A 151 -9.91 17.82 -1.22
CA PHE A 151 -10.85 16.96 -1.95
C PHE A 151 -12.12 17.72 -2.35
N GLU A 152 -12.64 18.60 -1.48
CA GLU A 152 -13.70 19.55 -1.82
C GLU A 152 -13.26 20.47 -2.97
N GLY A 153 -12.00 20.92 -2.97
CA GLY A 153 -11.39 21.69 -4.05
C GLY A 153 -11.33 20.96 -5.39
N MET A 154 -11.28 19.61 -5.38
CA MET A 154 -11.43 18.80 -6.59
C MET A 154 -12.88 18.73 -7.10
N GLY A 155 -13.86 19.12 -6.29
CA GLY A 155 -15.30 19.02 -6.56
C GLY A 155 -15.98 17.80 -5.94
N ILE A 156 -15.35 17.15 -4.95
CA ILE A 156 -16.00 16.07 -4.17
C ILE A 156 -16.97 16.71 -3.18
N VAL A 157 -18.21 16.23 -3.13
CA VAL A 157 -19.24 16.75 -2.22
C VAL A 157 -19.35 15.86 -0.99
N PHE A 158 -19.17 16.42 0.20
CA PHE A 158 -19.40 15.72 1.47
C PHE A 158 -20.78 16.09 2.05
N LYS A 159 -21.62 15.09 2.31
CA LYS A 159 -22.89 15.20 3.02
C LYS A 159 -22.76 14.52 4.38
N THR A 160 -22.30 15.29 5.36
CA THR A 160 -22.17 14.85 6.76
C THR A 160 -23.54 14.83 7.46
N ASN A 161 -23.59 14.29 8.68
CA ASN A 161 -24.84 14.13 9.46
C ASN A 161 -25.97 13.42 8.69
N THR A 162 -25.63 12.49 7.80
CA THR A 162 -26.60 11.75 6.99
C THR A 162 -26.44 10.26 7.23
N ARG A 163 -27.45 9.62 7.81
CA ARG A 163 -27.49 8.20 8.11
C ARG A 163 -28.21 7.42 7.00
N ILE A 164 -27.46 6.57 6.31
CA ILE A 164 -28.06 5.63 5.34
C ILE A 164 -28.84 4.54 6.09
N GLY A 165 -30.05 4.25 5.62
CA GLY A 165 -31.03 3.36 6.27
C GLY A 165 -32.02 4.06 7.19
N GLU A 166 -31.84 5.37 7.46
CA GLU A 166 -32.80 6.18 8.22
C GLU A 166 -33.16 7.47 7.46
N ASP A 167 -32.17 8.31 7.15
CA ASP A 167 -32.37 9.58 6.44
C ASP A 167 -32.49 9.39 4.92
N VAL A 168 -31.70 8.46 4.38
CA VAL A 168 -31.70 8.09 2.95
C VAL A 168 -31.64 6.56 2.85
N MET A 169 -32.54 5.97 2.07
CA MET A 169 -32.60 4.52 1.92
C MET A 169 -31.56 4.03 0.89
N PRO A 170 -30.93 2.85 1.10
CA PRO A 170 -30.01 2.25 0.12
C PRO A 170 -30.55 2.20 -1.31
N GLU A 171 -31.83 1.84 -1.49
CA GLU A 171 -32.48 1.75 -2.80
C GLU A 171 -32.65 3.12 -3.47
N GLU A 172 -32.75 4.19 -2.69
CA GLU A 172 -32.80 5.55 -3.22
C GLU A 172 -31.44 5.97 -3.79
N LEU A 173 -30.35 5.57 -3.14
CA LEU A 173 -29.00 5.78 -3.66
C LEU A 173 -28.81 5.04 -4.99
N GLU A 174 -29.24 3.78 -5.07
CA GLU A 174 -29.15 2.98 -6.31
C GLU A 174 -29.95 3.59 -7.48
N ARG A 175 -31.05 4.31 -7.20
CA ARG A 175 -31.85 4.98 -8.24
C ARG A 175 -31.30 6.34 -8.64
N SER A 176 -30.61 7.02 -7.73
CA SER A 176 -30.20 8.42 -7.90
C SER A 176 -28.77 8.57 -8.41
N PHE A 177 -27.97 7.50 -8.35
CA PHE A 177 -26.56 7.48 -8.74
C PHE A 177 -26.29 6.35 -9.72
N ASP A 178 -25.31 6.53 -10.61
CA ASP A 178 -24.90 5.50 -11.57
C ASP A 178 -24.21 4.30 -10.87
N SER A 179 -23.64 4.52 -9.69
CA SER A 179 -23.01 3.49 -8.86
C SER A 179 -22.93 3.91 -7.38
N VAL A 180 -22.89 2.93 -6.48
CA VAL A 180 -22.80 3.13 -5.03
C VAL A 180 -21.65 2.33 -4.44
N LEU A 181 -20.88 2.93 -3.53
CA LEU A 181 -19.84 2.26 -2.74
C LEU A 181 -20.17 2.29 -1.25
N TYR A 182 -20.24 1.12 -0.62
CA TYR A 182 -20.34 0.99 0.84
C TYR A 182 -18.95 0.82 1.48
N ALA A 183 -18.53 1.83 2.23
CA ALA A 183 -17.23 1.94 2.90
C ALA A 183 -17.40 2.34 4.38
N THR A 184 -18.39 1.76 5.05
CA THR A 184 -18.88 2.18 6.38
C THR A 184 -17.92 1.87 7.54
N GLY A 185 -17.02 0.91 7.37
CA GLY A 185 -16.06 0.50 8.40
C GLY A 185 -16.69 -0.27 9.56
N THR A 186 -15.97 -0.37 10.69
CA THR A 186 -16.33 -1.20 11.84
C THR A 186 -16.49 -0.38 13.12
N TRP A 187 -17.67 0.21 13.33
CA TRP A 187 -17.94 1.10 14.47
C TRP A 187 -18.59 0.41 15.68
N LYS A 188 -19.11 -0.82 15.53
CA LYS A 188 -19.81 -1.51 16.63
C LYS A 188 -18.85 -2.26 17.54
N ARG A 189 -19.17 -2.30 18.83
CA ARG A 189 -18.45 -3.13 19.81
C ARG A 189 -18.78 -4.62 19.62
N PRO A 190 -17.81 -5.54 19.76
CA PRO A 190 -18.11 -6.95 19.92
C PRO A 190 -18.75 -7.21 21.30
N VAL A 191 -19.54 -8.27 21.42
CA VAL A 191 -20.04 -8.79 22.70
C VAL A 191 -19.15 -9.95 23.11
N VAL A 192 -18.56 -9.87 24.30
CA VAL A 192 -17.65 -10.89 24.85
C VAL A 192 -18.42 -11.94 25.66
N GLY A 193 -19.44 -11.52 26.42
CA GLY A 193 -20.29 -12.37 27.23
C GLY A 193 -19.79 -12.61 28.66
N ILE A 194 -19.05 -11.67 29.26
CA ILE A 194 -18.60 -11.77 30.66
C ILE A 194 -19.60 -11.11 31.62
N SER A 195 -19.60 -11.56 32.88
CA SER A 195 -20.40 -10.91 33.93
C SER A 195 -19.89 -9.50 34.20
N GLY A 196 -20.80 -8.52 34.19
CA GLY A 196 -20.52 -7.09 34.39
C GLY A 196 -20.00 -6.36 33.15
N GLU A 197 -20.05 -6.96 31.96
CA GLU A 197 -19.61 -6.34 30.70
C GLU A 197 -20.30 -5.00 30.42
N GLU A 198 -21.55 -4.84 30.85
CA GLU A 198 -22.32 -3.60 30.76
C GLU A 198 -21.72 -2.43 31.56
N LEU A 199 -20.90 -2.71 32.56
CA LEU A 199 -20.17 -1.71 33.36
C LEU A 199 -18.86 -1.27 32.69
N THR A 200 -18.52 -1.82 31.53
CA THR A 200 -17.30 -1.51 30.80
C THR A 200 -17.53 -0.48 29.69
N VAL A 201 -16.48 0.26 29.34
CA VAL A 201 -16.51 1.25 28.27
C VAL A 201 -15.85 0.66 27.02
N PHE A 202 -16.46 0.85 25.86
CA PHE A 202 -15.84 0.46 24.61
C PHE A 202 -14.65 1.38 24.30
N GLY A 203 -13.48 0.79 24.07
CA GLY A 203 -12.23 1.55 23.88
C GLY A 203 -12.28 2.51 22.69
N LEU A 204 -13.00 2.16 21.62
CA LEU A 204 -13.22 3.07 20.50
C LEU A 204 -14.06 4.28 20.93
N ASP A 205 -15.17 4.07 21.64
CA ASP A 205 -16.02 5.17 22.11
C ASP A 205 -15.25 6.10 23.05
N PHE A 206 -14.38 5.54 23.90
CA PHE A 206 -13.47 6.32 24.74
C PHE A 206 -12.55 7.25 23.92
N LEU A 207 -11.95 6.75 22.83
CA LEU A 207 -11.11 7.57 21.94
C LEU A 207 -11.92 8.64 21.19
N VAL A 208 -13.11 8.27 20.70
CA VAL A 208 -14.02 9.18 19.99
C VAL A 208 -14.49 10.32 20.89
N ASP A 209 -14.81 10.01 22.14
CA ASP A 209 -15.33 10.94 23.12
C ASP A 209 -14.24 11.53 24.04
N VAL A 210 -12.97 11.49 23.63
CA VAL A 210 -11.84 11.87 24.49
C VAL A 210 -12.00 13.26 25.12
N LYS A 211 -12.60 14.22 24.40
CA LYS A 211 -12.91 15.56 24.93
C LYS A 211 -13.83 15.52 26.15
N LYS A 212 -14.86 14.66 26.15
CA LYS A 212 -15.75 14.48 27.31
C LYS A 212 -14.99 13.93 28.51
N TRP A 213 -13.98 13.09 28.26
CA TRP A 213 -13.12 12.51 29.30
C TRP A 213 -12.08 13.50 29.82
N MET A 214 -11.65 14.48 29.02
CA MET A 214 -10.80 15.59 29.48
C MET A 214 -11.52 16.46 30.52
N ASP A 215 -12.82 16.69 30.33
CA ASP A 215 -13.65 17.43 31.28
C ASP A 215 -14.09 16.57 32.49
N GLY A 216 -14.02 15.25 32.34
CA GLY A 216 -14.37 14.24 33.33
C GLY A 216 -13.18 13.74 34.17
N LYS A 217 -13.41 12.68 34.96
CA LYS A 217 -12.34 11.95 35.66
C LYS A 217 -12.25 10.55 35.09
N ILE A 218 -11.13 10.23 34.44
CA ILE A 218 -10.82 8.87 33.95
C ILE A 218 -10.55 7.87 35.10
N GLY A 219 -10.37 8.37 36.33
CA GLY A 219 -10.03 7.58 37.50
C GLY A 219 -8.52 7.41 37.71
N SER A 220 -8.12 6.99 38.91
CA SER A 220 -6.69 6.82 39.23
C SER A 220 -6.11 5.52 38.69
N GLU A 221 -6.92 4.47 38.66
CA GLU A 221 -6.54 3.12 38.20
C GLU A 221 -7.42 2.70 37.03
N VAL A 222 -6.81 2.50 35.87
CA VAL A 222 -7.51 2.14 34.62
C VAL A 222 -7.03 0.79 34.13
N PHE A 223 -7.96 -0.08 33.81
CA PHE A 223 -7.69 -1.35 33.17
C PHE A 223 -8.09 -1.31 31.69
N VAL A 224 -7.22 -1.78 30.81
CA VAL A 224 -7.44 -1.87 29.37
C VAL A 224 -7.34 -3.32 28.92
N MET A 225 -8.29 -3.81 28.15
CA MET A 225 -8.22 -5.14 27.54
C MET A 225 -8.04 -5.04 26.03
N GLY A 226 -6.96 -5.62 25.50
CA GLY A 226 -6.72 -5.74 24.06
C GLY A 226 -5.22 -5.70 23.71
N GLY A 227 -4.82 -6.40 22.64
CA GLY A 227 -3.41 -6.50 22.21
C GLY A 227 -3.04 -5.68 20.97
N GLY A 228 -4.01 -5.03 20.32
CA GLY A 228 -3.80 -4.28 19.06
C GLY A 228 -3.45 -2.81 19.25
N ASN A 229 -3.13 -2.12 18.15
CA ASN A 229 -2.77 -0.69 18.17
C ASN A 229 -3.84 0.20 18.84
N VAL A 230 -5.13 -0.12 18.64
CA VAL A 230 -6.23 0.60 19.32
C VAL A 230 -6.11 0.48 20.85
N ALA A 231 -5.71 -0.68 21.37
CA ALA A 231 -5.53 -0.85 22.81
C ALA A 231 -4.34 -0.03 23.34
N MET A 232 -3.28 0.11 22.55
CA MET A 232 -2.14 0.98 22.86
C MET A 232 -2.58 2.45 22.91
N ASP A 233 -3.32 2.91 21.90
CA ASP A 233 -3.88 4.27 21.87
C ASP A 233 -4.79 4.54 23.06
N VAL A 234 -5.67 3.59 23.42
CA VAL A 234 -6.55 3.67 24.60
C VAL A 234 -5.72 3.80 25.88
N ALA A 235 -4.71 2.95 26.07
CA ALA A 235 -3.90 2.95 27.28
C ALA A 235 -3.05 4.23 27.44
N VAL A 236 -2.39 4.66 26.36
CA VAL A 236 -1.60 5.90 26.35
C VAL A 236 -2.50 7.12 26.54
N THR A 237 -3.66 7.16 25.89
CA THR A 237 -4.63 8.25 26.09
C THR A 237 -5.12 8.30 27.54
N ALA A 238 -5.46 7.16 28.15
CA ALA A 238 -5.85 7.10 29.56
C ALA A 238 -4.73 7.60 30.49
N LYS A 239 -3.46 7.25 30.19
CA LYS A 239 -2.30 7.73 30.93
C LYS A 239 -2.16 9.25 30.83
N ARG A 240 -2.26 9.80 29.62
CA ARG A 240 -2.16 11.25 29.35
C ARG A 240 -3.33 12.07 29.89
N LEU A 241 -4.50 11.45 30.08
CA LEU A 241 -5.63 12.05 30.81
C LEU A 241 -5.43 12.08 32.34
N GLY A 242 -4.30 11.59 32.85
CA GLY A 242 -3.93 11.69 34.25
C GLY A 242 -4.17 10.43 35.09
N ALA A 243 -4.47 9.28 34.46
CA ALA A 243 -4.52 8.01 35.18
C ALA A 243 -3.15 7.71 35.82
N LYS A 244 -3.12 7.48 37.13
CA LYS A 244 -1.87 7.21 37.86
C LYS A 244 -1.28 5.86 37.44
N LYS A 245 -2.15 4.85 37.33
CA LYS A 245 -1.80 3.49 36.94
C LYS A 245 -2.70 3.03 35.81
N VAL A 246 -2.08 2.61 34.71
CA VAL A 246 -2.78 1.98 33.58
C VAL A 246 -2.22 0.57 33.43
N THR A 247 -3.10 -0.42 33.48
CA THR A 247 -2.75 -1.83 33.24
C THR A 247 -3.47 -2.32 32.00
N LEU A 248 -2.70 -2.74 30.99
CA LEU A 248 -3.21 -3.32 29.76
C LEU A 248 -2.98 -4.83 29.79
N ALA A 249 -4.01 -5.62 29.57
CA ALA A 249 -3.88 -7.06 29.39
C ALA A 249 -4.29 -7.49 27.98
N CYS A 250 -3.68 -8.56 27.50
CA CYS A 250 -4.02 -9.18 26.21
C CYS A 250 -3.90 -10.69 26.27
N LEU A 251 -4.59 -11.37 25.34
CA LEU A 251 -4.58 -12.82 25.23
C LEU A 251 -3.22 -13.31 24.71
N GLU A 252 -2.65 -12.53 23.80
CA GLU A 252 -1.47 -12.88 23.03
C GLU A 252 -0.20 -12.85 23.89
N PRO A 253 0.76 -13.77 23.63
CA PRO A 253 2.09 -13.64 24.21
C PRO A 253 2.80 -12.40 23.66
N ARG A 254 3.79 -11.90 24.40
CA ARG A 254 4.47 -10.61 24.13
C ARG A 254 5.06 -10.50 22.71
N ASP A 255 5.56 -11.60 22.18
CA ASP A 255 6.21 -11.72 20.87
C ASP A 255 5.21 -11.83 19.70
N ARG A 256 3.92 -12.05 20.00
CA ARG A 256 2.85 -12.17 19.01
C ARG A 256 1.69 -11.20 19.24
N MET A 257 1.93 -10.12 19.97
CA MET A 257 0.94 -9.04 20.12
C MET A 257 0.59 -8.45 18.73
N PRO A 258 -0.71 -8.18 18.46
CA PRO A 258 -1.12 -7.56 17.19
C PRO A 258 -0.64 -6.11 17.00
N ALA A 259 -0.35 -5.38 18.08
CA ALA A 259 0.22 -4.05 18.01
C ALA A 259 1.65 -4.06 17.46
N SER A 260 2.04 -2.98 16.79
CA SER A 260 3.43 -2.86 16.31
C SER A 260 4.42 -2.75 17.49
N ALA A 261 5.64 -3.23 17.31
CA ALA A 261 6.65 -3.21 18.36
C ALA A 261 6.97 -1.79 18.86
N GLU A 262 6.93 -0.79 17.98
CA GLU A 262 7.12 0.63 18.32
C GLU A 262 6.00 1.13 19.25
N GLU A 263 4.75 0.80 18.94
CA GLU A 263 3.59 1.23 19.75
C GLU A 263 3.59 0.57 21.14
N VAL A 264 4.00 -0.70 21.22
CA VAL A 264 4.14 -1.37 22.51
C VAL A 264 5.27 -0.74 23.34
N ALA A 265 6.42 -0.48 22.73
CA ALA A 265 7.55 0.16 23.41
C ALA A 265 7.19 1.58 23.91
N ARG A 266 6.45 2.35 23.10
CA ARG A 266 5.98 3.69 23.49
C ARG A 266 5.01 3.65 24.66
N ALA A 267 4.08 2.70 24.69
CA ALA A 267 3.18 2.52 25.83
C ALA A 267 3.93 2.16 27.11
N GLU A 268 4.93 1.26 27.03
CA GLU A 268 5.79 0.90 28.17
C GLU A 268 6.63 2.10 28.65
N GLU A 269 7.18 2.91 27.73
CA GLU A 269 7.94 4.13 28.03
C GLU A 269 7.10 5.16 28.82
N GLU A 270 5.81 5.28 28.50
CA GLU A 270 4.87 6.15 29.22
C GLU A 270 4.31 5.52 30.51
N GLY A 271 4.80 4.34 30.89
CA GLY A 271 4.49 3.69 32.16
C GLY A 271 3.17 2.92 32.15
N VAL A 272 2.72 2.44 30.99
CA VAL A 272 1.64 1.45 30.90
C VAL A 272 2.20 0.08 31.28
N VAL A 273 1.53 -0.62 32.20
CA VAL A 273 1.91 -1.99 32.60
C VAL A 273 1.22 -2.98 31.67
N ILE A 274 1.98 -3.70 30.85
CA ILE A 274 1.46 -4.67 29.88
C ILE A 274 1.53 -6.11 30.44
N MET A 275 0.39 -6.80 30.41
CA MET A 275 0.20 -8.15 30.95
C MET A 275 -0.20 -9.13 29.84
N PRO A 276 0.76 -9.76 29.14
CA PRO A 276 0.48 -10.71 28.07
C PRO A 276 0.04 -12.08 28.59
N GLY A 277 -0.83 -12.76 27.82
CA GLY A 277 -1.33 -14.09 28.15
C GLY A 277 -2.41 -14.12 29.23
N TRP A 278 -3.25 -13.08 29.31
CA TRP A 278 -4.35 -12.98 30.25
C TRP A 278 -5.68 -12.70 29.53
N GLY A 279 -6.70 -13.48 29.87
CA GLY A 279 -8.06 -13.30 29.39
C GLY A 279 -9.01 -12.82 30.47
N LEU A 280 -10.19 -12.40 30.03
CA LEU A 280 -11.24 -11.90 30.91
C LEU A 280 -11.95 -13.05 31.63
N SER A 281 -12.23 -12.88 32.92
CA SER A 281 -13.12 -13.76 33.70
C SER A 281 -14.45 -13.05 33.99
N ARG A 282 -14.41 -11.97 34.78
CA ARG A 282 -15.57 -11.14 35.14
C ARG A 282 -15.14 -9.77 35.66
N VAL A 283 -16.04 -8.81 35.59
CA VAL A 283 -15.87 -7.53 36.29
C VAL A 283 -16.06 -7.76 37.79
N VAL A 284 -15.17 -7.17 38.59
CA VAL A 284 -15.30 -7.11 40.05
C VAL A 284 -15.96 -5.78 40.38
N GLU A 285 -17.15 -5.85 40.97
CA GLU A 285 -17.99 -4.68 41.23
C GLU A 285 -18.65 -4.78 42.61
N GLU A 286 -19.02 -3.62 43.14
CA GLU A 286 -19.74 -3.46 44.40
C GLU A 286 -20.86 -2.43 44.20
N ASN A 287 -22.12 -2.87 44.29
CA ASN A 287 -23.32 -2.02 44.12
C ASN A 287 -23.38 -1.28 42.77
N GLY A 288 -23.01 -1.94 41.68
CA GLY A 288 -22.94 -1.39 40.32
C GLY A 288 -21.68 -0.58 40.03
N ILE A 289 -20.75 -0.48 40.98
CA ILE A 289 -19.53 0.33 40.85
C ILE A 289 -18.33 -0.59 40.63
N VAL A 290 -17.60 -0.35 39.54
CA VAL A 290 -16.38 -1.09 39.19
C VAL A 290 -15.32 -0.93 40.28
N LYS A 291 -14.75 -2.06 40.72
CA LYS A 291 -13.60 -2.15 41.64
C LYS A 291 -12.39 -2.83 41.00
N GLY A 292 -12.57 -3.53 39.89
CA GLY A 292 -11.50 -4.17 39.15
C GLY A 292 -11.97 -5.16 38.09
N MET A 293 -11.00 -5.85 37.50
CA MET A 293 -11.21 -6.94 36.55
C MET A 293 -10.55 -8.22 37.07
N GLU A 294 -11.32 -9.31 37.12
CA GLU A 294 -10.77 -10.64 37.34
C GLU A 294 -10.32 -11.21 35.99
N LEU A 295 -9.08 -11.66 35.94
CA LEU A 295 -8.44 -12.26 34.77
C LEU A 295 -8.16 -13.74 35.02
N LYS A 296 -8.09 -14.50 33.93
CA LYS A 296 -7.68 -15.90 33.92
C LYS A 296 -6.55 -16.13 32.92
N ARG A 297 -5.63 -17.04 33.24
CA ARG A 297 -4.47 -17.29 32.38
C ARG A 297 -4.93 -17.80 31.01
N CYS A 298 -4.46 -17.15 29.94
CA CYS A 298 -4.62 -17.65 28.58
C CYS A 298 -3.42 -18.56 28.26
N ILE A 299 -3.71 -19.84 28.00
CA ILE A 299 -2.72 -20.84 27.62
C ILE A 299 -2.35 -20.63 26.15
N SER A 300 -3.35 -20.44 25.30
CA SER A 300 -3.17 -20.15 23.88
C SER A 300 -4.37 -19.38 23.34
N PRO A 301 -4.20 -18.27 22.60
CA PRO A 301 -5.29 -17.59 21.90
C PRO A 301 -5.81 -18.35 20.67
N TRP A 302 -5.04 -19.33 20.17
CA TRP A 302 -5.33 -20.04 18.93
C TRP A 302 -5.40 -21.56 19.16
N ASP A 303 -6.16 -22.24 18.31
CA ASP A 303 -6.15 -23.71 18.24
C ASP A 303 -4.97 -24.27 17.41
N SER A 304 -4.92 -25.59 17.26
CA SER A 304 -3.88 -26.29 16.50
C SER A 304 -3.86 -25.97 15.00
N THR A 305 -4.94 -25.40 14.45
CA THR A 305 -5.01 -24.95 13.06
C THR A 305 -4.56 -23.49 12.89
N GLY A 306 -4.29 -22.80 14.00
CA GLY A 306 -3.97 -21.37 14.03
C GLY A 306 -5.20 -20.46 13.98
N ALA A 307 -6.41 -21.01 14.05
CA ALA A 307 -7.64 -20.22 14.14
C ALA A 307 -7.78 -19.63 15.55
N PHE A 308 -8.35 -18.43 15.65
CA PHE A 308 -8.60 -17.79 16.95
C PHE A 308 -9.62 -18.60 17.75
N ASN A 309 -9.18 -19.18 18.86
CA ASN A 309 -9.95 -20.04 19.74
C ASN A 309 -9.24 -20.11 21.11
N PRO A 310 -9.46 -19.12 22.00
CA PRO A 310 -8.65 -18.99 23.20
C PRO A 310 -8.93 -20.09 24.22
N GLN A 311 -7.86 -20.67 24.75
CA GLN A 311 -7.84 -21.70 25.78
C GLN A 311 -7.32 -21.11 27.09
N TYR A 312 -7.95 -21.47 28.21
CA TYR A 312 -7.70 -20.87 29.51
C TYR A 312 -7.37 -21.90 30.58
N ASP A 313 -6.53 -21.52 31.54
CA ASP A 313 -6.42 -22.22 32.82
C ASP A 313 -7.37 -21.57 33.82
N GLU A 314 -8.43 -22.29 34.21
CA GLU A 314 -9.42 -21.79 35.14
C GLU A 314 -8.94 -21.81 36.61
N ASN A 315 -7.78 -22.41 36.90
CA ASN A 315 -7.21 -22.42 38.25
C ASN A 315 -6.29 -21.21 38.50
N GLU A 316 -5.73 -20.62 37.45
CA GLU A 316 -4.85 -19.45 37.55
C GLU A 316 -5.66 -18.17 37.27
N LYS A 317 -6.11 -17.53 38.36
CA LYS A 317 -6.89 -16.29 38.34
C LYS A 317 -6.21 -15.20 39.15
N ILE A 318 -6.34 -13.96 38.68
CA ILE A 318 -5.85 -12.77 39.38
C ILE A 318 -6.91 -11.67 39.31
N VAL A 319 -6.88 -10.74 40.26
CA VAL A 319 -7.73 -9.55 40.24
C VAL A 319 -6.86 -8.31 40.09
N ILE A 320 -7.16 -7.50 39.08
CA ILE A 320 -6.54 -6.19 38.86
C ILE A 320 -7.52 -5.13 39.34
N GLN A 321 -7.11 -4.31 40.30
CA GLN A 321 -7.90 -3.16 40.75
C GLN A 321 -7.99 -2.10 39.65
N ALA A 322 -9.19 -1.55 39.47
CA ALA A 322 -9.47 -0.51 38.50
C ALA A 322 -10.78 0.21 38.84
N GLU A 323 -10.85 1.50 38.54
CA GLU A 323 -12.06 2.33 38.62
C GLU A 323 -12.79 2.36 37.27
N ASN A 324 -12.05 2.18 36.16
CA ASN A 324 -12.59 2.12 34.81
C ASN A 324 -11.98 0.95 34.03
N ILE A 325 -12.82 0.28 33.24
CA ILE A 325 -12.44 -0.82 32.36
C ILE A 325 -12.71 -0.40 30.91
N LEU A 326 -11.65 -0.31 30.11
CA LEU A 326 -11.71 0.07 28.71
C LEU A 326 -11.47 -1.16 27.83
N MET A 327 -12.46 -1.51 27.00
CA MET A 327 -12.47 -2.74 26.21
C MET A 327 -12.08 -2.46 24.76
N ALA A 328 -10.87 -2.83 24.38
CA ALA A 328 -10.30 -2.69 23.02
C ALA A 328 -10.10 -4.07 22.36
N VAL A 329 -11.10 -4.95 22.48
CA VAL A 329 -11.06 -6.36 22.06
C VAL A 329 -11.55 -6.61 20.62
N GLY A 330 -11.57 -5.57 19.79
CA GLY A 330 -11.98 -5.63 18.38
C GLY A 330 -13.18 -4.75 18.06
N GLN A 331 -13.64 -4.84 16.81
CA GLN A 331 -14.72 -4.04 16.25
C GLN A 331 -15.57 -4.89 15.31
N ARG A 332 -16.83 -4.49 15.11
CA ARG A 332 -17.79 -5.13 14.20
C ARG A 332 -18.36 -4.13 13.21
N VAL A 333 -18.69 -4.63 12.02
CA VAL A 333 -19.43 -3.88 11.02
C VAL A 333 -20.88 -3.71 11.47
N ASP A 334 -21.48 -2.56 11.17
CA ASP A 334 -22.92 -2.38 11.28
C ASP A 334 -23.53 -2.45 9.88
N LEU A 335 -24.26 -3.53 9.60
CA LEU A 335 -24.97 -3.73 8.34
C LEU A 335 -26.49 -3.66 8.52
N SER A 336 -26.98 -3.15 9.64
CA SER A 336 -28.43 -3.05 9.91
C SER A 336 -29.18 -2.21 8.88
N PHE A 337 -28.50 -1.29 8.21
CA PHE A 337 -29.04 -0.49 7.12
C PHE A 337 -29.23 -1.28 5.80
N LEU A 338 -28.62 -2.46 5.69
CA LEU A 338 -28.80 -3.40 4.59
C LEU A 338 -29.71 -4.54 5.08
N ASP A 339 -31.01 -4.25 5.18
CA ASP A 339 -31.99 -5.17 5.75
C ASP A 339 -32.12 -6.48 4.94
N GLU A 340 -32.89 -7.45 5.45
CA GLU A 340 -33.13 -8.72 4.75
C GLU A 340 -33.77 -8.54 3.35
N LYS A 341 -34.44 -7.41 3.12
CA LYS A 341 -35.08 -7.09 1.83
C LYS A 341 -34.08 -6.55 0.82
N TYR A 342 -33.00 -5.92 1.27
CA TYR A 342 -31.92 -5.43 0.41
C TYR A 342 -31.13 -6.58 -0.27
N GLN A 343 -31.12 -7.77 0.34
CA GLN A 343 -30.60 -9.03 -0.23
C GLN A 343 -29.14 -8.94 -0.74
N ILE A 344 -28.25 -8.27 -0.02
CA ILE A 344 -26.82 -8.31 -0.33
C ILE A 344 -26.17 -9.56 0.28
N GLN A 345 -25.38 -10.28 -0.51
CA GLN A 345 -24.63 -11.44 0.00
C GLN A 345 -23.57 -11.01 1.01
N LEU A 346 -23.51 -11.73 2.13
CA LEU A 346 -22.46 -11.61 3.14
C LEU A 346 -21.53 -12.81 3.08
N ASN A 347 -20.26 -12.58 3.41
CA ASN A 347 -19.27 -13.66 3.52
C ASN A 347 -19.44 -14.42 4.84
N ARG A 348 -18.66 -15.49 5.03
CA ARG A 348 -18.72 -16.35 6.23
C ARG A 348 -18.46 -15.61 7.56
N ARG A 349 -17.90 -14.40 7.51
CA ARG A 349 -17.62 -13.55 8.68
C ARG A 349 -18.73 -12.53 8.94
N GLY A 350 -19.82 -12.54 8.16
CA GLY A 350 -20.92 -11.57 8.26
C GLY A 350 -20.56 -10.18 7.75
N LEU A 351 -19.58 -10.09 6.84
CA LEU A 351 -19.15 -8.85 6.18
C LEU A 351 -19.69 -8.81 4.75
N ILE A 352 -19.72 -7.63 4.11
CA ILE A 352 -20.18 -7.51 2.72
C ILE A 352 -19.27 -8.37 1.82
N ASP A 353 -19.88 -9.28 1.06
CA ASP A 353 -19.16 -10.14 0.13
C ASP A 353 -18.90 -9.39 -1.19
N VAL A 354 -17.65 -9.43 -1.65
CA VAL A 354 -17.21 -8.70 -2.84
C VAL A 354 -16.26 -9.53 -3.69
N GLU A 355 -16.34 -9.32 -5.00
CA GLU A 355 -15.36 -9.78 -5.96
C GLU A 355 -14.04 -8.99 -5.82
N GLU A 356 -12.99 -9.39 -6.55
CA GLU A 356 -11.71 -8.68 -6.53
C GLU A 356 -11.82 -7.21 -7.00
N SER A 357 -12.79 -6.91 -7.86
CA SER A 357 -13.13 -5.55 -8.33
C SER A 357 -13.75 -4.68 -7.22
N GLY A 358 -14.15 -5.28 -6.10
CA GLY A 358 -14.97 -4.66 -5.06
C GLY A 358 -16.47 -4.71 -5.35
N MET A 359 -16.91 -5.26 -6.49
CA MET A 359 -18.34 -5.38 -6.81
C MET A 359 -19.01 -6.42 -5.92
N THR A 360 -20.21 -6.13 -5.47
CA THR A 360 -21.01 -7.01 -4.62
C THR A 360 -21.87 -7.95 -5.49
N SER A 361 -22.70 -8.77 -4.85
CA SER A 361 -23.75 -9.56 -5.56
C SER A 361 -24.78 -8.70 -6.30
N ARG A 362 -24.87 -7.39 -6.00
CA ARG A 362 -25.75 -6.44 -6.69
C ARG A 362 -24.95 -5.63 -7.74
N PRO A 363 -25.33 -5.68 -9.03
CA PRO A 363 -24.64 -4.92 -10.08
C PRO A 363 -24.65 -3.41 -9.80
N GLY A 364 -23.51 -2.75 -10.02
CA GLY A 364 -23.35 -1.30 -9.78
C GLY A 364 -23.16 -0.93 -8.31
N VAL A 365 -23.23 -1.90 -7.39
CA VAL A 365 -23.00 -1.71 -5.95
C VAL A 365 -21.69 -2.37 -5.55
N PHE A 366 -20.84 -1.60 -4.87
CA PHE A 366 -19.48 -1.98 -4.49
C PHE A 366 -19.30 -1.89 -2.96
N GLY A 367 -18.32 -2.63 -2.44
CA GLY A 367 -17.91 -2.57 -1.03
C GLY A 367 -16.39 -2.42 -0.90
N ALA A 368 -15.94 -1.68 0.13
CA ALA A 368 -14.51 -1.51 0.41
C ALA A 368 -14.20 -1.28 1.90
N GLY A 369 -12.92 -1.40 2.25
CA GLY A 369 -12.42 -1.21 3.60
C GLY A 369 -12.91 -2.27 4.59
N ASP A 370 -12.95 -1.88 5.86
CA ASP A 370 -13.21 -2.82 6.95
C ASP A 370 -14.63 -3.43 6.91
N ALA A 371 -15.56 -2.84 6.14
CA ALA A 371 -16.87 -3.40 5.88
C ALA A 371 -16.84 -4.70 5.05
N THR A 372 -15.75 -4.95 4.30
CA THR A 372 -15.56 -6.18 3.49
C THR A 372 -14.44 -7.07 4.06
N THR A 373 -13.39 -6.48 4.64
CA THR A 373 -12.22 -7.22 5.15
C THR A 373 -12.24 -7.48 6.65
N GLY A 374 -13.06 -6.73 7.39
CA GLY A 374 -12.96 -6.59 8.85
C GLY A 374 -11.90 -5.57 9.23
N PRO A 375 -11.77 -5.27 10.55
CA PRO A 375 -10.90 -4.22 11.05
C PRO A 375 -9.45 -4.39 10.57
N GLY A 376 -8.86 -3.32 10.03
CA GLY A 376 -7.57 -3.39 9.35
C GLY A 376 -6.67 -2.19 9.61
N THR A 377 -5.77 -1.96 8.66
CA THR A 377 -4.84 -0.81 8.69
C THR A 377 -5.32 0.26 7.72
N VAL A 378 -4.97 1.52 7.99
CA VAL A 378 -5.32 2.66 7.12
C VAL A 378 -4.87 2.42 5.67
N ILE A 379 -3.64 1.94 5.46
CA ILE A 379 -3.12 1.63 4.13
C ILE A 379 -3.85 0.47 3.45
N GLY A 380 -4.33 -0.52 4.22
CA GLY A 380 -5.18 -1.60 3.70
C GLY A 380 -6.55 -1.09 3.25
N ALA A 381 -7.17 -0.20 4.03
CA ALA A 381 -8.42 0.45 3.65
C ALA A 381 -8.26 1.33 2.39
N ILE A 382 -7.17 2.10 2.28
CA ILE A 382 -6.83 2.86 1.05
C ILE A 382 -6.69 1.92 -0.15
N ALA A 383 -5.98 0.79 0.01
CA ALA A 383 -5.78 -0.17 -1.07
C ALA A 383 -7.10 -0.76 -1.59
N THR A 384 -8.02 -1.12 -0.70
CA THR A 384 -9.34 -1.63 -1.10
C THR A 384 -10.23 -0.54 -1.70
N GLY A 385 -10.19 0.69 -1.17
CA GLY A 385 -10.88 1.84 -1.76
C GLY A 385 -10.40 2.16 -3.17
N HIS A 386 -9.09 2.12 -3.41
CA HIS A 386 -8.51 2.29 -4.75
C HIS A 386 -8.97 1.18 -5.71
N LYS A 387 -8.93 -0.09 -5.27
CA LYS A 387 -9.44 -1.21 -6.06
C LYS A 387 -10.91 -1.05 -6.44
N ALA A 388 -11.75 -0.67 -5.48
CA ALA A 388 -13.18 -0.44 -5.72
C ALA A 388 -13.41 0.72 -6.69
N ALA A 389 -12.65 1.82 -6.59
CA ALA A 389 -12.73 2.91 -7.56
C ALA A 389 -12.36 2.46 -8.98
N ASN A 390 -11.33 1.61 -9.14
CA ASN A 390 -10.99 1.04 -10.44
C ASN A 390 -12.10 0.11 -10.96
N GLY A 391 -12.73 -0.68 -10.09
CA GLY A 391 -13.89 -1.51 -10.42
C GLY A 391 -15.09 -0.69 -10.88
N ILE A 392 -15.43 0.39 -10.17
CA ILE A 392 -16.51 1.32 -10.53
C ILE A 392 -16.20 2.03 -11.85
N ASN A 393 -14.97 2.52 -12.03
CA ASN A 393 -14.56 3.16 -13.29
C ASN A 393 -14.71 2.21 -14.47
N ALA A 394 -14.31 0.94 -14.31
CA ALA A 394 -14.50 -0.07 -15.34
C ALA A 394 -15.99 -0.36 -15.62
N TYR A 395 -16.80 -0.50 -14.57
CA TYR A 395 -18.25 -0.72 -14.67
C TYR A 395 -18.95 0.43 -15.42
N LEU A 396 -18.57 1.68 -15.13
CA LEU A 396 -19.13 2.88 -15.74
C LEU A 396 -18.49 3.24 -17.08
N SER A 397 -17.48 2.50 -17.54
CA SER A 397 -16.67 2.81 -18.72
C SER A 397 -16.01 4.20 -18.66
N THR A 398 -15.48 4.55 -17.48
CA THR A 398 -14.83 5.84 -17.18
C THR A 398 -13.37 5.66 -16.75
N THR A 399 -12.75 4.52 -17.08
CA THR A 399 -11.34 4.25 -16.79
C THR A 399 -10.45 5.39 -17.33
N PRO A 400 -9.66 6.06 -16.48
CA PRO A 400 -8.73 7.08 -16.94
C PRO A 400 -7.72 6.51 -17.93
N ALA A 401 -7.24 7.34 -18.86
CA ALA A 401 -6.11 6.97 -19.70
C ALA A 401 -4.89 6.63 -18.83
N GLU A 402 -4.17 5.54 -19.17
CA GLU A 402 -2.93 5.21 -18.46
C GLU A 402 -1.97 6.41 -18.53
N PRO A 403 -1.32 6.79 -17.41
CA PRO A 403 -0.28 7.81 -17.45
C PRO A 403 0.78 7.44 -18.48
N LYS A 404 1.12 8.37 -19.37
CA LYS A 404 2.27 8.22 -20.26
C LYS A 404 3.54 8.30 -19.42
N GLU A 405 4.05 7.16 -18.96
CA GLU A 405 5.35 7.13 -18.30
C GLU A 405 6.48 7.33 -19.31
N ASN A 406 7.54 8.01 -18.88
CA ASN A 406 8.77 8.14 -19.66
C ASN A 406 9.49 6.78 -19.66
N PRO A 407 9.57 6.06 -20.80
CA PRO A 407 10.13 4.71 -20.88
C PRO A 407 11.64 4.65 -20.55
N ASN A 408 12.33 5.79 -20.43
CA ASN A 408 13.77 5.86 -20.29
C ASN A 408 14.32 5.81 -18.84
N LYS A 409 13.49 5.68 -17.80
CA LYS A 409 14.00 5.56 -16.42
C LYS A 409 13.61 4.24 -15.77
N LYS A 410 14.36 3.19 -16.13
CA LYS A 410 14.39 1.92 -15.40
C LYS A 410 15.12 2.14 -14.09
N LEU A 411 14.57 1.69 -12.96
CA LEU A 411 15.28 1.75 -11.68
C LEU A 411 16.52 0.83 -11.80
N SER A 412 17.70 1.39 -11.65
CA SER A 412 18.96 0.65 -11.57
C SER A 412 19.37 0.45 -10.12
N PHE A 413 20.02 -0.68 -9.81
CA PHE A 413 20.63 -0.85 -8.50
C PHE A 413 21.63 0.27 -8.24
N ASP A 414 21.56 0.88 -7.06
CA ASP A 414 22.39 2.02 -6.69
C ASP A 414 23.63 1.53 -5.93
N HIS A 415 24.75 1.40 -6.63
CA HIS A 415 26.01 0.96 -6.02
C HIS A 415 26.57 1.99 -5.05
N ASP A 416 26.39 3.28 -5.33
CA ASP A 416 26.92 4.37 -4.49
C ASP A 416 26.19 4.42 -3.15
N ALA A 417 24.93 4.00 -3.12
CA ALA A 417 24.19 3.81 -1.87
C ALA A 417 24.96 2.88 -0.90
N LEU A 418 25.65 1.82 -1.36
CA LEU A 418 26.45 0.94 -0.49
C LEU A 418 27.61 1.66 0.20
N GLN A 419 28.12 2.74 -0.40
CA GLN A 419 29.20 3.55 0.15
C GLN A 419 28.69 4.63 1.11
N MET A 420 27.37 4.88 1.17
CA MET A 420 26.80 5.76 2.17
C MET A 420 26.97 5.16 3.56
N LYS A 421 27.80 5.82 4.38
CA LYS A 421 28.07 5.48 5.79
C LYS A 421 27.20 6.28 6.77
N GLN A 422 26.23 7.04 6.27
CA GLN A 422 25.34 7.84 7.12
C GLN A 422 24.37 6.92 7.86
N ARG A 423 24.16 7.19 9.15
CA ARG A 423 23.16 6.50 9.98
C ARG A 423 21.77 6.75 9.40
N ALA A 424 20.85 5.82 9.66
CA ALA A 424 19.47 6.01 9.26
C ALA A 424 18.89 7.29 9.86
N LEU A 425 18.11 8.01 9.05
CA LEU A 425 17.26 9.07 9.54
C LEU A 425 16.43 8.57 10.71
N THR A 426 16.37 9.37 11.77
CA THR A 426 15.52 9.11 12.93
C THR A 426 14.56 10.29 13.07
N ILE A 427 13.27 10.01 13.23
CA ILE A 427 12.29 11.05 13.52
C ILE A 427 12.56 11.55 14.94
N ARG A 428 12.59 12.87 15.11
CA ARG A 428 12.79 13.48 16.43
C ARG A 428 11.55 13.23 17.26
N GLU A 429 11.69 12.54 18.39
CA GLU A 429 10.60 12.34 19.35
C GLU A 429 10.67 13.38 20.47
N LEU A 430 9.53 13.64 21.10
CA LEU A 430 9.49 14.44 22.34
C LEU A 430 9.86 13.55 23.52
N ASP A 431 10.53 14.13 24.52
CA ASP A 431 10.74 13.46 25.81
C ASP A 431 9.39 13.08 26.42
N PRO A 432 9.25 11.88 27.05
CA PRO A 432 7.98 11.43 27.60
C PRO A 432 7.28 12.44 28.52
N GLU A 433 8.03 13.21 29.33
CA GLU A 433 7.41 14.19 30.24
C GLU A 433 6.83 15.43 29.52
N LYS A 434 7.20 15.66 28.26
CA LYS A 434 6.69 16.76 27.42
C LYS A 434 5.50 16.33 26.56
N ARG A 435 5.24 15.03 26.44
CA ARG A 435 4.11 14.50 25.67
C ARG A 435 2.81 14.77 26.44
N SER A 436 1.76 15.15 25.71
CA SER A 436 0.44 15.32 26.32
C SER A 436 -0.65 14.96 25.32
N ILE A 437 -1.91 15.12 25.74
CA ILE A 437 -3.05 14.84 24.88
C ILE A 437 -3.21 15.85 23.74
N ASP A 438 -2.82 17.10 23.99
CA ASP A 438 -2.89 18.22 23.05
C ASP A 438 -1.58 18.44 22.28
N LEU A 439 -0.48 17.88 22.79
CA LEU A 439 0.85 17.99 22.20
C LEU A 439 1.41 16.60 21.94
N GLU A 440 1.24 16.13 20.70
CA GLU A 440 2.24 15.36 19.95
C GLU A 440 1.86 15.35 18.45
N ASP A 441 2.74 14.76 17.65
CA ASP A 441 3.06 14.96 16.25
C ASP A 441 4.27 15.88 16.12
N THR A 442 5.36 15.26 15.69
CA THR A 442 6.72 15.74 15.86
C THR A 442 7.22 16.53 14.65
N THR A 443 8.48 16.98 14.68
CA THR A 443 9.07 17.67 13.54
C THR A 443 9.27 16.71 12.37
N SER A 444 8.64 17.01 11.25
CA SER A 444 8.86 16.29 10.00
C SER A 444 10.29 16.48 9.49
N PRO A 445 10.90 15.45 8.89
CA PRO A 445 12.18 15.61 8.23
C PRO A 445 12.12 16.70 7.16
N THR A 446 13.19 17.50 7.07
CA THR A 446 13.36 18.43 5.96
C THR A 446 13.47 17.67 4.64
N ARG A 447 13.20 18.37 3.52
CA ARG A 447 13.40 17.78 2.18
C ARG A 447 14.83 17.28 1.98
N GLU A 448 15.82 17.94 2.57
CA GLU A 448 17.21 17.50 2.46
C GLU A 448 17.49 16.24 3.30
N GLU A 449 17.01 16.17 4.54
CA GLU A 449 17.11 14.95 5.37
C GLU A 449 16.43 13.76 4.69
N ALA A 450 15.22 13.96 4.13
CA ALA A 450 14.51 12.93 3.39
C ALA A 450 15.24 12.52 2.10
N ARG A 451 15.87 13.47 1.41
CA ARG A 451 16.68 13.18 0.21
C ARG A 451 17.91 12.36 0.54
N LEU A 452 18.62 12.70 1.61
CA LEU A 452 19.78 11.93 2.09
C LEU A 452 19.37 10.52 2.52
N GLU A 453 18.25 10.36 3.22
CA GLU A 453 17.73 9.05 3.56
C GLU A 453 17.32 8.26 2.31
N ALA A 454 16.71 8.92 1.32
CA ALA A 454 16.37 8.29 0.06
C ALA A 454 17.61 7.78 -0.70
N MET A 455 18.76 8.46 -0.57
CA MET A 455 20.04 8.03 -1.14
C MET A 455 20.64 6.78 -0.48
N ARG A 456 20.21 6.41 0.74
CA ARG A 456 20.60 5.12 1.37
C ARG A 456 19.86 3.93 0.75
N CYS A 457 18.76 4.18 0.04
CA CYS A 457 18.00 3.12 -0.62
C CYS A 457 18.81 2.49 -1.75
N LEU A 458 19.09 1.19 -1.62
CA LEU A 458 19.81 0.38 -2.60
C LEU A 458 19.11 0.24 -3.96
N ASN A 459 17.91 0.81 -4.10
CA ASN A 459 17.05 0.63 -5.25
C ASN A 459 16.81 -0.85 -5.61
N CYS A 460 16.69 -1.67 -4.57
CA CYS A 460 16.77 -3.12 -4.65
C CYS A 460 15.48 -3.79 -5.18
N GLY A 461 14.76 -3.16 -6.12
CA GLY A 461 13.68 -3.82 -6.87
C GLY A 461 14.16 -5.18 -7.40
N CYS A 462 13.32 -6.21 -7.35
CA CYS A 462 13.72 -7.53 -7.83
C CYS A 462 13.74 -7.50 -9.36
N TYR A 463 14.94 -7.33 -9.88
CA TYR A 463 15.28 -7.24 -11.29
C TYR A 463 15.99 -8.55 -11.71
N ALA A 464 15.36 -9.70 -11.44
CA ALA A 464 15.86 -10.97 -11.95
C ALA A 464 15.98 -10.86 -13.48
N VAL A 465 17.13 -11.26 -14.04
CA VAL A 465 17.30 -11.21 -15.50
C VAL A 465 16.22 -12.07 -16.15
N SER A 466 15.51 -11.53 -17.14
CA SER A 466 14.50 -12.31 -17.85
C SER A 466 15.20 -13.39 -18.66
N PRO A 467 14.92 -14.69 -18.40
CA PRO A 467 15.54 -15.77 -19.14
C PRO A 467 14.76 -16.09 -20.44
N SER A 468 13.87 -15.19 -20.89
CA SER A 468 13.04 -15.41 -22.06
C SER A 468 13.88 -15.39 -23.34
N ASP A 469 13.74 -16.45 -24.15
CA ASP A 469 14.26 -16.49 -25.52
C ASP A 469 13.30 -15.79 -26.50
N VAL A 470 12.00 -15.87 -26.24
CA VAL A 470 10.95 -15.35 -27.12
C VAL A 470 10.90 -13.82 -27.11
N ALA A 471 11.07 -13.21 -25.93
CA ALA A 471 10.95 -11.76 -25.77
C ALA A 471 11.94 -10.96 -26.64
N PRO A 472 13.28 -11.18 -26.58
CA PRO A 472 14.21 -10.44 -27.44
C PRO A 472 13.96 -10.69 -28.93
N ALA A 473 13.54 -11.89 -29.32
CA ALA A 473 13.21 -12.20 -30.72
C ALA A 473 11.98 -11.41 -31.20
N LEU A 474 10.89 -11.41 -30.44
CA LEU A 474 9.67 -10.66 -30.77
C LEU A 474 9.92 -9.15 -30.79
N CYS A 475 10.70 -8.62 -29.85
CA CYS A 475 11.07 -7.20 -29.84
C CYS A 475 11.93 -6.81 -31.05
N ALA A 476 12.90 -7.65 -31.45
CA ALA A 476 13.73 -7.39 -32.63
C ALA A 476 12.91 -7.39 -33.94
N LEU A 477 11.82 -8.16 -33.97
CA LEU A 477 10.91 -8.28 -35.11
C LEU A 477 9.76 -7.26 -35.12
N GLU A 478 9.68 -6.37 -34.13
CA GLU A 478 8.55 -5.42 -33.97
C GLU A 478 7.20 -6.13 -33.90
N ALA A 479 7.15 -7.28 -33.22
CA ALA A 479 5.91 -8.01 -33.09
C ALA A 479 4.85 -7.21 -32.30
N GLU A 480 3.59 -7.47 -32.62
CA GLU A 480 2.43 -6.96 -31.90
C GLU A 480 1.78 -8.11 -31.11
N ILE A 481 1.52 -7.88 -29.83
CA ILE A 481 0.79 -8.77 -28.94
C ILE A 481 -0.68 -8.34 -28.97
N VAL A 482 -1.50 -9.16 -29.61
CA VAL A 482 -2.94 -8.91 -29.75
C VAL A 482 -3.65 -9.61 -28.62
N THR A 483 -4.46 -8.85 -27.89
CA THR A 483 -5.30 -9.35 -26.81
C THR A 483 -6.77 -9.28 -27.20
N ASN A 484 -7.64 -9.86 -26.37
CA ASN A 484 -9.09 -9.70 -26.49
C ASN A 484 -9.57 -8.24 -26.27
N LYS A 485 -8.68 -7.30 -25.92
CA LYS A 485 -9.03 -5.90 -25.62
C LYS A 485 -8.27 -4.87 -26.46
N ARG A 486 -7.00 -5.12 -26.78
CA ARG A 486 -6.11 -4.15 -27.46
C ARG A 486 -4.96 -4.85 -28.16
N VAL A 487 -4.19 -4.05 -28.90
CA VAL A 487 -2.92 -4.46 -29.51
C VAL A 487 -1.79 -3.74 -28.77
N ILE A 488 -0.75 -4.48 -28.39
CA ILE A 488 0.35 -3.98 -27.58
C ILE A 488 1.67 -4.30 -28.30
N GLU A 489 2.57 -3.33 -28.47
CA GLU A 489 3.90 -3.61 -29.02
C GLU A 489 4.68 -4.57 -28.10
N ALA A 490 5.36 -5.56 -28.68
CA ALA A 490 6.11 -6.56 -27.91
C ALA A 490 7.16 -5.93 -26.98
N GLU A 491 7.81 -4.84 -27.43
CA GLU A 491 8.78 -4.10 -26.62
C GLU A 491 8.15 -3.54 -25.35
N PHE A 492 6.93 -2.97 -25.44
CA PHE A 492 6.17 -2.51 -24.28
C PHE A 492 5.63 -3.67 -23.43
N PHE A 493 5.15 -4.74 -24.08
CA PHE A 493 4.60 -5.90 -23.38
C PHE A 493 5.64 -6.59 -22.48
N PHE A 494 6.86 -6.78 -22.97
CA PHE A 494 7.95 -7.42 -22.23
C PHE A 494 8.77 -6.46 -21.36
N ASP A 495 8.45 -5.16 -21.37
CA ASP A 495 9.08 -4.19 -20.48
C ASP A 495 8.56 -4.26 -19.03
N ALA A 496 7.54 -5.13 -18.78
CA ALA A 496 6.88 -5.40 -17.50
C ALA A 496 7.49 -4.62 -16.34
N ARG A 497 7.01 -3.37 -16.22
CA ARG A 497 7.49 -2.33 -15.33
C ARG A 497 7.64 -2.93 -13.94
N VAL A 498 8.84 -3.23 -13.46
CA VAL A 498 9.00 -3.66 -12.07
C VAL A 498 8.44 -2.54 -11.18
N PRO A 499 7.36 -2.79 -10.42
CA PRO A 499 6.99 -4.10 -9.84
C PRO A 499 5.81 -4.88 -10.48
N GLY A 500 5.15 -4.39 -11.53
CA GLY A 500 4.11 -5.09 -12.27
C GLY A 500 4.63 -6.32 -13.04
N SER A 501 4.08 -7.50 -12.73
CA SER A 501 4.43 -8.77 -13.38
C SER A 501 3.94 -8.88 -14.83
N THR A 502 3.01 -8.02 -15.25
CA THR A 502 2.44 -7.97 -16.60
C THR A 502 1.82 -6.60 -16.89
N VAL A 503 1.72 -6.22 -18.17
CA VAL A 503 0.96 -5.06 -18.63
C VAL A 503 -0.51 -5.38 -18.91
N LEU A 504 -0.89 -6.67 -18.86
CA LEU A 504 -2.24 -7.14 -19.10
C LEU A 504 -3.18 -6.80 -17.94
N ASN A 505 -4.42 -6.43 -18.26
CA ASN A 505 -5.49 -6.41 -17.27
C ASN A 505 -5.88 -7.83 -16.84
N LYS A 506 -6.54 -7.96 -15.70
CA LYS A 506 -6.87 -9.27 -15.09
C LYS A 506 -7.67 -10.22 -16.01
N ASP A 507 -8.53 -9.66 -16.86
CA ASP A 507 -9.38 -10.35 -17.83
C ASP A 507 -8.92 -10.13 -19.29
N GLU A 508 -7.68 -9.70 -19.46
CA GLU A 508 -7.05 -9.50 -20.76
C GLU A 508 -6.17 -10.72 -21.10
N ILE A 509 -6.55 -11.43 -22.16
CA ILE A 509 -5.85 -12.62 -22.64
C ILE A 509 -5.21 -12.34 -23.99
N ILE A 510 -3.99 -12.86 -24.19
CA ILE A 510 -3.32 -12.83 -25.49
C ILE A 510 -4.05 -13.80 -26.42
N THR A 511 -4.55 -13.31 -27.53
CA THR A 511 -5.28 -14.10 -28.53
C THR A 511 -4.42 -14.39 -29.76
N GLU A 512 -3.48 -13.50 -30.08
CA GLU A 512 -2.65 -13.61 -31.28
C GLU A 512 -1.32 -12.87 -31.09
N ILE A 513 -0.27 -13.31 -31.79
CA ILE A 513 0.99 -12.57 -31.94
C ILE A 513 1.15 -12.30 -33.43
N ARG A 514 1.22 -11.02 -33.81
CA ARG A 514 1.44 -10.61 -35.19
C ARG A 514 2.89 -10.19 -35.37
N ILE A 515 3.55 -10.76 -36.37
CA ILE A 515 4.89 -10.36 -36.75
C ILE A 515 4.77 -9.60 -38.06
N PRO A 516 5.08 -8.29 -38.10
CA PRO A 516 4.98 -7.52 -39.33
C PRO A 516 5.95 -8.07 -40.38
N LYS A 517 5.63 -7.88 -41.66
CA LYS A 517 6.55 -8.19 -42.75
C LYS A 517 7.82 -7.37 -42.57
N GLN A 518 8.97 -8.05 -42.46
CA GLN A 518 10.24 -7.38 -42.25
C GLN A 518 10.70 -6.66 -43.54
N PRO A 519 11.45 -5.55 -43.42
CA PRO A 519 12.00 -4.83 -44.58
C PRO A 519 12.82 -5.74 -45.50
N GLU A 520 12.72 -5.54 -46.82
CA GLU A 520 13.42 -6.38 -47.81
C GLU A 520 14.95 -6.30 -47.70
N ASP A 521 15.48 -5.20 -47.17
CA ASP A 521 16.90 -4.98 -46.89
C ASP A 521 17.36 -5.57 -45.54
N SER A 522 16.46 -6.19 -44.79
CA SER A 522 16.76 -6.71 -43.45
C SER A 522 17.01 -8.21 -43.45
N LYS A 523 17.94 -8.63 -42.59
CA LYS A 523 18.16 -10.04 -42.26
C LYS A 523 18.09 -10.21 -40.74
N THR A 524 17.57 -11.34 -40.29
CA THR A 524 17.32 -11.60 -38.86
C THR A 524 18.09 -12.82 -38.37
N ALA A 525 18.55 -12.78 -37.13
CA ALA A 525 19.12 -13.95 -36.47
C ALA A 525 18.81 -13.95 -34.97
N PHE A 526 18.73 -15.15 -34.39
CA PHE A 526 18.66 -15.35 -32.94
C PHE A 526 19.68 -16.40 -32.54
N ILE A 527 20.47 -16.11 -31.49
CA ILE A 527 21.41 -17.07 -30.93
C ILE A 527 21.32 -17.10 -29.40
N LYS A 528 21.55 -18.28 -28.83
CA LYS A 528 21.49 -18.55 -27.40
C LYS A 528 22.76 -19.22 -26.91
N PHE A 529 23.28 -18.76 -25.77
CA PHE A 529 24.32 -19.44 -25.02
C PHE A 529 23.73 -19.93 -23.69
N SER A 530 23.79 -21.24 -23.45
CA SER A 530 23.37 -21.91 -22.22
C SER A 530 24.38 -23.00 -21.86
N PHE A 531 24.44 -23.40 -20.58
CA PHE A 531 25.38 -24.43 -20.13
C PHE A 531 24.94 -25.83 -20.58
N ARG A 532 23.63 -26.05 -20.65
CA ARG A 532 23.02 -27.28 -21.15
C ARG A 532 22.28 -26.99 -22.46
N LYS A 533 22.36 -27.94 -23.40
CA LYS A 533 21.78 -27.78 -24.74
C LYS A 533 20.27 -28.06 -24.80
N ALA A 534 19.70 -28.72 -23.79
CA ALA A 534 18.28 -29.03 -23.71
C ALA A 534 17.65 -28.37 -22.49
N ILE A 535 16.54 -27.64 -22.70
CA ILE A 535 15.66 -27.08 -21.66
C ILE A 535 16.45 -26.37 -20.55
N ASP A 536 17.31 -25.42 -20.95
CA ASP A 536 18.11 -24.61 -20.04
C ASP A 536 17.81 -23.13 -20.22
N PHE A 537 17.98 -22.35 -19.15
CA PHE A 537 17.86 -20.91 -19.24
C PHE A 537 19.07 -20.33 -20.00
N PRO A 538 18.88 -19.31 -20.84
CA PRO A 538 20.00 -18.60 -21.44
C PRO A 538 20.87 -17.97 -20.35
N VAL A 539 22.18 -18.16 -20.48
CA VAL A 539 23.17 -17.35 -19.76
C VAL A 539 23.18 -15.96 -20.37
N VAL A 540 23.20 -15.90 -21.72
CA VAL A 540 22.96 -14.74 -22.57
C VAL A 540 22.32 -15.22 -23.87
N ASN A 541 21.34 -14.49 -24.40
CA ASN A 541 20.85 -14.68 -25.77
C ASN A 541 20.84 -13.34 -26.51
N CYS A 542 20.78 -13.37 -27.84
CA CYS A 542 20.82 -12.18 -28.68
C CYS A 542 19.93 -12.38 -29.92
N ALA A 543 19.02 -11.45 -30.16
CA ALA A 543 18.24 -11.31 -31.37
C ALA A 543 18.68 -10.07 -32.15
N VAL A 544 18.87 -10.21 -33.46
CA VAL A 544 19.23 -9.09 -34.34
C VAL A 544 18.34 -9.03 -35.57
N ARG A 545 18.08 -7.82 -36.02
CA ARG A 545 17.59 -7.49 -37.37
C ARG A 545 18.53 -6.44 -37.95
N THR A 546 19.08 -6.69 -39.14
CA THR A 546 19.99 -5.76 -39.84
C THR A 546 19.22 -4.89 -40.85
N GLY A 547 19.92 -4.09 -41.65
CA GLY A 547 19.34 -3.19 -42.66
C GLY A 547 19.42 -1.73 -42.26
N LYS A 548 18.63 -0.87 -42.91
CA LYS A 548 18.60 0.58 -42.64
C LYS A 548 18.09 0.94 -41.24
N LYS A 549 17.20 0.12 -40.69
CA LYS A 549 16.63 0.28 -39.34
C LYS A 549 16.94 -0.96 -38.48
N PRO A 550 18.21 -1.12 -38.08
CA PRO A 550 18.62 -2.30 -37.33
C PRO A 550 17.93 -2.35 -35.96
N ARG A 551 17.77 -3.55 -35.43
CA ARG A 551 17.33 -3.80 -34.05
C ARG A 551 18.23 -4.85 -33.41
N ILE A 552 18.74 -4.60 -32.22
CA ILE A 552 19.60 -5.53 -31.47
C ILE A 552 19.06 -5.66 -30.05
N PHE A 553 18.61 -6.87 -29.68
CA PHE A 553 18.08 -7.17 -28.36
C PHE A 553 18.85 -8.29 -27.68
N LEU A 554 19.28 -8.04 -26.44
CA LEU A 554 19.91 -9.02 -25.56
C LEU A 554 18.92 -9.48 -24.49
N GLY A 555 18.91 -10.78 -24.19
CA GLY A 555 18.17 -11.36 -23.06
C GLY A 555 19.11 -12.01 -22.04
N ALA A 556 18.59 -12.32 -20.85
CA ALA A 556 19.32 -12.83 -19.69
C ALA A 556 20.51 -11.97 -19.19
N VAL A 557 20.61 -10.73 -19.67
CA VAL A 557 21.57 -9.71 -19.21
C VAL A 557 20.89 -8.59 -18.43
N ALA A 558 19.57 -8.45 -18.59
CA ALA A 558 18.74 -7.46 -17.94
C ALA A 558 17.37 -8.07 -17.59
N PRO A 559 16.56 -7.41 -16.75
CA PRO A 559 15.25 -7.89 -16.30
C PRO A 559 14.17 -7.87 -17.38
N VAL A 560 14.44 -7.13 -18.44
CA VAL A 560 13.63 -6.94 -19.63
C VAL A 560 14.54 -7.15 -20.85
N PRO A 561 14.00 -7.41 -22.06
CA PRO A 561 14.80 -7.43 -23.27
C PRO A 561 15.59 -6.12 -23.40
N TYR A 562 16.92 -6.21 -23.39
CA TYR A 562 17.78 -5.03 -23.45
C TYR A 562 18.04 -4.66 -24.91
N ARG A 563 17.56 -3.49 -25.32
CA ARG A 563 17.82 -2.95 -26.65
C ARG A 563 19.16 -2.21 -26.69
N ALA A 564 20.05 -2.63 -27.56
CA ALA A 564 21.39 -2.07 -27.68
C ALA A 564 21.45 -0.95 -28.74
N TYR A 565 20.89 0.22 -28.41
CA TYR A 565 20.83 1.39 -29.31
C TYR A 565 22.19 1.80 -29.88
N ASP A 566 23.22 1.92 -29.03
CA ASP A 566 24.56 2.30 -29.47
C ASP A 566 25.16 1.30 -30.49
N ALA A 567 24.80 0.02 -30.37
CA ALA A 567 25.20 -1.00 -31.33
C ALA A 567 24.39 -0.94 -32.64
N GLU A 568 23.11 -0.57 -32.56
CA GLU A 568 22.25 -0.32 -33.72
C GLU A 568 22.81 0.83 -34.58
N GLU A 569 23.23 1.93 -33.95
CA GLU A 569 23.82 3.10 -34.64
C GLU A 569 25.10 2.74 -35.40
N VAL A 570 25.94 1.88 -34.83
CA VAL A 570 27.18 1.43 -35.48
C VAL A 570 26.88 0.74 -36.82
N ILE A 571 25.82 -0.06 -36.90
CA ILE A 571 25.54 -0.94 -38.05
C ILE A 571 24.49 -0.41 -39.03
N ALA A 572 23.78 0.66 -38.69
CA ALA A 572 22.63 1.15 -39.46
C ALA A 572 22.99 1.41 -40.94
N GLY A 573 22.30 0.69 -41.84
CA GLY A 573 22.47 0.81 -43.29
C GLY A 573 23.82 0.32 -43.83
N LYS A 574 24.68 -0.31 -43.02
CA LYS A 574 26.01 -0.79 -43.42
C LYS A 574 25.99 -2.30 -43.65
N GLU A 575 26.90 -2.76 -44.51
CA GLU A 575 27.16 -4.19 -44.68
C GLU A 575 27.84 -4.75 -43.42
N ILE A 576 27.37 -5.90 -42.95
CA ILE A 576 27.90 -6.52 -41.73
C ILE A 576 29.22 -7.22 -42.05
N THR A 577 30.32 -6.65 -41.54
CA THR A 577 31.66 -7.24 -41.56
C THR A 577 32.07 -7.72 -40.18
N GLU A 578 33.14 -8.51 -40.09
CA GLU A 578 33.66 -8.95 -38.79
C GLU A 578 34.09 -7.77 -37.90
N THR A 579 34.78 -6.77 -38.47
CA THR A 579 35.19 -5.56 -37.75
C THR A 579 33.99 -4.77 -37.25
N LEU A 580 32.95 -4.61 -38.08
CA LEU A 580 31.76 -3.85 -37.70
C LEU A 580 30.95 -4.58 -36.63
N ALA A 581 30.81 -5.91 -36.74
CA ALA A 581 30.15 -6.74 -35.73
C ALA A 581 30.89 -6.71 -34.38
N GLU A 582 32.22 -6.62 -34.40
CA GLU A 582 33.04 -6.46 -33.19
C GLU A 582 32.86 -5.09 -32.53
N GLN A 583 32.82 -4.02 -33.32
CA GLN A 583 32.52 -2.67 -32.84
C GLN A 583 31.11 -2.60 -32.25
N ALA A 584 30.10 -3.18 -32.93
CA ALA A 584 28.74 -3.24 -32.43
C ALA A 584 28.65 -4.01 -31.10
N GLY A 585 29.35 -5.14 -30.99
CA GLY A 585 29.42 -5.88 -29.72
C GLY A 585 30.06 -5.09 -28.58
N ALA A 586 31.07 -4.26 -28.86
CA ALA A 586 31.67 -3.39 -27.85
C ALA A 586 30.72 -2.27 -27.41
N ASN A 587 30.00 -1.65 -28.35
CA ASN A 587 29.02 -0.60 -28.06
C ASN A 587 27.79 -1.15 -27.34
N ALA A 588 27.38 -2.40 -27.62
CA ALA A 588 26.22 -3.03 -26.97
C ALA A 588 26.38 -3.19 -25.45
N VAL A 589 27.61 -3.12 -24.94
CA VAL A 589 27.93 -3.27 -23.51
C VAL A 589 28.58 -2.01 -22.93
N LEU A 590 28.56 -0.89 -23.66
CA LEU A 590 29.04 0.39 -23.17
C LEU A 590 28.23 0.78 -21.92
N GLY A 591 28.91 1.07 -20.81
CA GLY A 591 28.24 1.43 -19.55
C GLY A 591 27.59 0.25 -18.80
N ALA A 592 27.83 -1.00 -19.19
CA ALA A 592 27.30 -2.16 -18.47
C ALA A 592 27.78 -2.22 -17.01
N GLN A 593 26.84 -2.39 -16.07
CA GLN A 593 27.10 -2.47 -14.63
C GLN A 593 26.77 -3.87 -14.08
N PRO A 594 27.69 -4.84 -14.14
CA PRO A 594 27.41 -6.20 -13.67
C PRO A 594 27.52 -6.30 -12.14
N TYR A 595 26.61 -7.05 -11.54
CA TYR A 595 26.81 -7.59 -10.18
C TYR A 595 28.07 -8.47 -10.14
N ASP A 596 28.70 -8.57 -8.97
CA ASP A 596 30.00 -9.26 -8.81
C ASP A 596 30.03 -10.68 -9.40
N ALA A 597 29.02 -11.49 -9.12
CA ALA A 597 28.93 -12.86 -9.65
C ALA A 597 28.57 -12.96 -11.15
N ASN A 598 28.24 -11.85 -11.81
CA ASN A 598 27.79 -11.79 -13.20
C ASN A 598 28.74 -11.01 -14.13
N LYS A 599 29.91 -10.57 -13.65
CA LYS A 599 30.91 -9.83 -14.46
C LYS A 599 31.26 -10.51 -15.78
N TYR A 600 31.33 -11.85 -15.77
CA TYR A 600 31.61 -12.64 -16.97
C TYR A 600 30.58 -12.46 -18.09
N LYS A 601 29.32 -12.11 -17.77
CA LYS A 601 28.25 -11.94 -18.75
C LYS A 601 28.46 -10.74 -19.67
N VAL A 602 29.21 -9.72 -19.24
CA VAL A 602 29.52 -8.54 -20.09
C VAL A 602 30.30 -8.98 -21.33
N GLN A 603 31.34 -9.80 -21.13
CA GLN A 603 32.11 -10.34 -22.24
C GLN A 603 31.28 -11.30 -23.10
N LEU A 604 30.42 -12.13 -22.49
CA LEU A 604 29.52 -13.00 -23.24
C LEU A 604 28.55 -12.19 -24.11
N ALA A 605 27.92 -11.14 -23.57
CA ALA A 605 27.02 -10.27 -24.31
C ALA A 605 27.69 -9.64 -25.53
N LYS A 606 28.89 -9.08 -25.35
CA LYS A 606 29.73 -8.55 -26.44
C LYS A 606 29.94 -9.59 -27.56
N VAL A 607 30.33 -10.81 -27.18
CA VAL A 607 30.57 -11.91 -28.13
C VAL A 607 29.28 -12.37 -28.80
N MET A 608 28.16 -12.40 -28.08
CA MET A 608 26.86 -12.82 -28.61
C MET A 608 26.33 -11.84 -29.63
N VAL A 609 26.46 -10.51 -29.43
CA VAL A 609 26.12 -9.53 -30.47
C VAL A 609 26.95 -9.74 -31.74
N LYS A 610 28.29 -9.87 -31.61
CA LYS A 610 29.17 -10.14 -32.76
C LYS A 610 28.73 -11.39 -33.54
N ARG A 611 28.48 -12.50 -32.83
CA ARG A 611 28.08 -13.77 -33.46
C ARG A 611 26.71 -13.71 -34.11
N ALA A 612 25.74 -13.04 -33.47
CA ALA A 612 24.39 -12.88 -34.01
C ALA A 612 24.44 -12.11 -35.34
N LEU A 613 25.15 -10.98 -35.38
CA LEU A 613 25.31 -10.17 -36.58
C LEU A 613 25.97 -10.97 -37.71
N LEU A 614 27.09 -11.65 -37.44
CA LEU A 614 27.79 -12.45 -38.45
C LEU A 614 26.96 -13.62 -38.99
N SER A 615 26.02 -14.14 -38.21
CA SER A 615 25.12 -15.20 -38.67
C SER A 615 24.10 -14.73 -39.71
N THR A 616 23.87 -13.43 -39.85
CA THR A 616 23.01 -12.87 -40.91
C THR A 616 23.68 -12.80 -42.28
N VAL A 617 25.00 -12.97 -42.35
CA VAL A 617 25.78 -12.86 -43.59
C VAL A 617 26.01 -14.23 -44.25
N LYS A 618 25.78 -15.31 -43.50
CA LYS A 618 26.03 -16.69 -43.95
C LYS A 618 24.95 -17.25 -44.85
#